data_AF-A0AA96QLN2-F1
#
_entry.id   AF-A0AA96QLN2-F1
#
_cell.length_a   1.000
_cell.length_b   1.000
_cell.length_c   1.000
_cell.angle_alpha   90.00
_cell.angle_beta   90.00
_cell.angle_gamma   90.00
#
_symmetry.space_group_name_H-M   'P 1'
#
loop_
_entity.id
_entity.type
_entity.pdbx_description
1 polymer ?
#
loop_
_entity_poly.entity_id
_entity_poly.type
_entity_poly.pdbx_seq_one_letter_code
_entity_poly.pdbx_strand_id
1 'polypeptide(L)'
;MGITHWPRVEREIRMLFHELEAWVFAAADQLGELLGGELAAKVRDDAVRAGGPELVNDGPATAPSKRLASYCPRYVKTMDGPLAIDALGVESLREQCPHFDDWLRELER
;
A
#
# COMPACT_ATOMS: atom_id res chain seq x y z
N MET A 1 13.22 33.52 -8.63
CA MET A 1 11.89 33.51 -7.98
C MET A 1 11.70 32.12 -7.39
N GLY A 2 11.85 32.01 -6.07
CA GLY A 2 11.91 30.73 -5.37
C GLY A 2 10.52 30.15 -5.16
N ILE A 3 10.33 28.91 -5.59
CA ILE A 3 9.28 28.04 -5.07
C ILE A 3 9.94 27.24 -3.96
N THR A 4 10.04 27.83 -2.77
CA THR A 4 10.56 27.14 -1.60
C THR A 4 9.40 26.89 -0.65
N HIS A 5 9.10 25.60 -0.46
CA HIS A 5 8.33 25.00 0.63
C HIS A 5 6.82 24.96 0.46
N TRP A 6 6.30 23.77 0.11
CA TRP A 6 4.87 23.47 0.14
C TRP A 6 4.57 22.25 1.04
N PRO A 7 4.72 22.39 2.38
CA PRO A 7 4.69 21.27 3.33
C PRO A 7 3.35 20.55 3.38
N ARG A 8 2.28 21.29 3.05
CA ARG A 8 0.92 20.78 3.06
C ARG A 8 0.68 19.79 1.92
N VAL A 9 1.04 20.17 0.68
CA VAL A 9 0.95 19.29 -0.49
C VAL A 9 1.91 18.12 -0.38
N GLU A 10 3.13 18.32 0.14
CA GLU A 10 4.05 17.20 0.40
C GLU A 10 3.46 16.19 1.39
N ARG A 11 2.75 16.66 2.42
CA ARG A 11 2.06 15.81 3.39
C ARG A 11 0.84 15.11 2.77
N GLU A 12 0.02 15.83 2.01
CA GLU A 12 -1.15 15.30 1.30
C GLU A 12 -0.74 14.24 0.27
N ILE A 13 0.32 14.50 -0.51
CA ILE A 13 0.91 13.52 -1.44
C ILE A 13 1.45 12.29 -0.70
N ARG A 14 2.08 12.48 0.46
CA ARG A 14 2.57 11.36 1.28
C ARG A 14 1.42 10.50 1.83
N MET A 15 0.28 11.10 2.18
CA MET A 15 -0.92 10.37 2.59
C MET A 15 -1.50 9.56 1.42
N LEU A 16 -1.65 10.17 0.24
CA LEU A 16 -2.11 9.47 -0.97
C LEU A 16 -1.21 8.27 -1.35
N PHE A 17 0.12 8.45 -1.29
CA PHE A 17 1.04 7.33 -1.56
C PHE A 17 0.97 6.24 -0.51
N HIS A 18 0.69 6.59 0.74
CA HIS A 18 0.49 5.61 1.79
C HIS A 18 -0.80 4.83 1.58
N GLU A 19 -1.90 5.47 1.18
CA GLU A 19 -3.15 4.79 0.85
C GLU A 19 -2.96 3.79 -0.29
N LEU A 20 -2.29 4.18 -1.37
CA LEU A 20 -1.97 3.24 -2.46
C LEU A 20 -1.08 2.08 -1.99
N GLU A 21 -0.11 2.36 -1.11
CA GLU A 21 0.73 1.31 -0.54
C GLU A 21 -0.04 0.38 0.40
N ALA A 22 -1.07 0.86 1.10
CA ALA A 22 -1.96 0.03 1.89
C ALA A 22 -2.66 -1.02 1.01
N TRP A 23 -3.12 -0.63 -0.18
CA TRP A 23 -3.74 -1.58 -1.11
C TRP A 23 -2.76 -2.64 -1.61
N VAL A 24 -1.48 -2.29 -1.80
CA VAL A 24 -0.43 -3.29 -2.09
C VAL A 24 -0.25 -4.27 -0.92
N PHE A 25 -0.38 -3.80 0.33
CA PHE A 25 -0.32 -4.67 1.50
C PHE A 25 -1.55 -5.55 1.66
N ALA A 26 -2.74 -5.07 1.26
CA ALA A 26 -3.94 -5.91 1.16
C ALA A 26 -3.79 -6.99 0.08
N ALA A 27 -3.05 -6.70 -1.00
CA ALA A 27 -2.74 -7.62 -2.08
C ALA A 27 -1.48 -8.48 -1.83
N ALA A 28 -1.16 -8.79 -0.57
CA ALA A 28 0.07 -9.49 -0.20
C ALA A 28 0.24 -10.84 -0.91
N ASP A 29 -0.86 -11.60 -1.05
CA ASP A 29 -0.86 -12.92 -1.66
C ASP A 29 -0.57 -12.82 -3.16
N GLN A 30 -1.27 -11.92 -3.85
CA GLN A 30 -1.07 -11.66 -5.28
C GLN A 30 0.35 -11.15 -5.55
N LEU A 31 0.90 -10.32 -4.66
CA LEU A 31 2.27 -9.85 -4.77
C LEU A 31 3.28 -11.01 -4.61
N GLY A 32 2.99 -11.97 -3.72
CA GLY A 32 3.79 -13.19 -3.58
C GLY A 32 3.68 -14.13 -4.77
N GLU A 33 2.51 -14.25 -5.40
CA GLU A 33 2.32 -15.02 -6.63
C GLU A 33 3.15 -14.43 -7.79
N LEU A 34 3.19 -13.10 -7.91
CA LEU A 34 3.94 -12.40 -8.96
C LEU A 34 5.46 -12.48 -8.77
N LEU A 35 5.96 -12.33 -7.54
CA LEU A 35 7.40 -12.12 -7.28
C LEU A 35 8.10 -13.28 -6.56
N GLY A 36 7.31 -14.19 -5.98
CA GLY A 36 7.75 -15.41 -5.30
C GLY A 36 8.41 -15.21 -3.93
N GLY A 37 8.85 -16.33 -3.36
CA GLY A 37 9.57 -16.38 -2.08
C GLY A 37 8.68 -16.06 -0.88
N GLU A 38 9.29 -15.54 0.18
CA GLU A 38 8.62 -15.22 1.46
C GLU A 38 7.89 -13.86 1.45
N LEU A 39 7.69 -13.25 0.28
CA LEU A 39 7.19 -11.87 0.19
C LEU A 39 5.78 -11.74 0.78
N ALA A 40 4.84 -12.61 0.37
CA ALA A 40 3.47 -12.57 0.87
C ALA A 40 3.42 -12.72 2.40
N ALA A 41 4.18 -13.67 2.94
CA ALA A 41 4.25 -13.89 4.40
C ALA A 41 4.72 -12.63 5.14
N LYS A 42 5.81 -12.01 4.70
CA LYS A 42 6.35 -10.79 5.33
C LYS A 42 5.38 -9.61 5.25
N VAL A 43 4.73 -9.42 4.11
CA VAL A 43 3.78 -8.32 3.91
C VAL A 43 2.52 -8.53 4.76
N ARG A 44 1.99 -9.76 4.83
CA ARG A 44 0.88 -10.10 5.73
C ARG A 44 1.25 -9.90 7.19
N ASP A 45 2.43 -10.35 7.62
CA ASP A 45 2.88 -10.20 9.01
C ASP A 45 2.96 -8.73 9.42
N ASP A 46 3.38 -7.86 8.50
CA ASP A 46 3.39 -6.42 8.71
C ASP A 46 1.99 -5.82 8.81
N ALA A 47 1.07 -6.21 7.93
CA ALA A 47 -0.32 -5.77 7.98
C ALA A 47 -1.00 -6.23 9.28
N VAL A 48 -0.81 -7.49 9.69
CA VAL A 48 -1.33 -8.04 10.95
C VAL A 48 -0.77 -7.28 12.15
N ARG A 49 0.55 -7.03 12.17
CA ARG A 49 1.20 -6.31 13.27
C ARG A 49 0.70 -4.86 13.40
N ALA A 50 0.37 -4.23 12.28
CA ALA A 50 -0.19 -2.88 12.26
C ALA A 50 -1.69 -2.83 12.61
N GLY A 51 -2.39 -3.97 12.61
CA GLY A 51 -3.84 -4.04 12.80
C GLY A 51 -4.65 -3.86 11.51
N GLY A 52 -3.99 -3.95 10.35
CA GLY A 52 -4.60 -3.86 9.03
C GLY A 52 -3.66 -3.23 8.00
N PRO A 53 -3.91 -3.43 6.70
CA PRO A 53 -3.08 -2.88 5.62
C PRO A 53 -3.03 -1.34 5.63
N GLU A 54 -4.13 -0.68 5.97
CA GLU A 54 -4.24 0.79 6.05
C GLU A 54 -3.44 1.40 7.20
N LEU A 55 -3.08 0.60 8.20
CA LEU A 55 -2.37 1.06 9.40
C LEU A 55 -0.85 0.83 9.31
N VAL A 56 -0.36 0.24 8.22
CA VAL A 56 1.08 0.02 8.03
C VAL A 56 1.80 1.36 7.80
N ASN A 57 2.26 1.99 8.88
CA ASN A 57 3.02 3.25 8.82
C ASN A 57 3.82 3.52 10.10
N ASP A 58 4.97 2.89 10.24
CA ASP A 58 5.84 3.07 11.42
C ASP A 58 6.83 4.25 11.27
N GLY A 59 6.52 5.23 10.40
CA GLY A 59 7.31 6.43 10.19
C GLY A 59 8.24 6.41 8.96
N PRO A 60 9.04 7.48 8.73
CA PRO A 60 9.78 7.66 7.48
C PRO A 60 10.85 6.60 7.20
N ALA A 61 11.44 5.99 8.23
CA ALA A 61 12.48 4.97 8.09
C ALA A 61 11.92 3.60 7.69
N THR A 62 10.67 3.31 8.07
CA THR A 62 9.98 2.04 7.92
C THR A 62 8.69 2.20 7.11
N ALA A 63 8.67 3.21 6.21
CA ALA A 63 7.57 3.44 5.28
C ALA A 63 7.29 2.18 4.44
N PRO A 64 6.04 1.93 4.02
CA PRO A 64 5.67 0.68 3.33
C PRO A 64 6.53 0.38 2.09
N SER A 65 6.81 1.37 1.24
CA SER A 65 7.73 1.19 0.08
C SER A 65 9.12 0.72 0.48
N LYS A 66 9.66 1.18 1.62
CA LYS A 66 10.99 0.76 2.08
C LYS A 66 10.99 -0.69 2.55
N ARG A 67 9.89 -1.13 3.17
CA ARG A 67 9.70 -2.55 3.56
C ARG A 67 9.65 -3.44 2.34
N LEU A 68 8.81 -3.09 1.36
CA LEU A 68 8.68 -3.85 0.11
C LEU A 68 10.02 -3.94 -0.64
N ALA A 69 10.75 -2.83 -0.76
CA ALA A 69 12.08 -2.81 -1.37
C ALA A 69 13.10 -3.66 -0.59
N SER A 70 12.99 -3.70 0.75
CA SER A 70 13.84 -4.55 1.59
C SER A 70 13.48 -6.03 1.51
N TYR A 71 12.21 -6.37 1.34
CA TYR A 71 11.73 -7.75 1.27
C TYR A 71 11.95 -8.38 -0.10
N CYS A 72 11.78 -7.59 -1.15
CA CYS A 72 11.98 -7.99 -2.53
C CYS A 72 12.71 -6.88 -3.30
N PRO A 73 14.04 -6.99 -3.48
CA PRO A 73 14.81 -6.02 -4.25
C PRO A 73 14.38 -5.89 -5.72
N ARG A 74 13.63 -6.87 -6.25
CA ARG A 74 13.08 -6.84 -7.61
C ARG A 74 11.73 -6.14 -7.70
N TYR A 75 11.11 -5.76 -6.58
CA TYR A 75 9.80 -5.10 -6.56
C TYR A 75 9.87 -3.73 -7.27
N VAL A 76 9.06 -3.58 -8.30
CA VAL A 76 8.87 -2.34 -9.06
C VAL A 76 7.50 -1.77 -8.73
N LYS A 77 7.47 -0.75 -7.86
CA LYS A 77 6.24 -0.13 -7.35
C LYS A 77 5.25 0.29 -8.44
N THR A 78 5.75 0.80 -9.57
CA THR A 78 4.92 1.29 -10.68
C THR A 78 4.34 0.18 -11.57
N MET A 79 4.74 -1.08 -11.36
CA MET A 79 4.23 -2.22 -12.12
C MET A 79 3.60 -3.27 -11.20
N ASP A 80 4.36 -3.79 -10.25
CA ASP A 80 3.95 -4.96 -9.46
C ASP A 80 2.82 -4.62 -8.48
N GLY A 81 2.83 -3.41 -7.92
CA GLY A 81 1.77 -2.93 -7.03
C GLY A 81 0.40 -2.89 -7.74
N PRO A 82 0.26 -2.14 -8.85
CA PRO A 82 -0.96 -2.13 -9.65
C PRO A 82 -1.41 -3.51 -10.11
N LEU A 83 -0.50 -4.39 -10.55
CA LEU A 83 -0.84 -5.75 -10.98
C LEU A 83 -1.39 -6.60 -9.82
N ALA A 84 -0.79 -6.50 -8.63
CA ALA A 84 -1.26 -7.22 -7.46
C ALA A 84 -2.65 -6.73 -7.01
N ILE A 85 -2.87 -5.41 -7.01
CA ILE A 85 -4.17 -4.80 -6.66
C ILE A 85 -5.25 -5.21 -7.66
N ASP A 86 -4.95 -5.20 -8.96
CA ASP A 86 -5.87 -5.64 -10.02
C ASP A 86 -6.25 -7.11 -9.85
N ALA A 87 -5.26 -7.97 -9.57
CA ALA A 87 -5.48 -9.39 -9.33
C ALA A 87 -6.29 -9.68 -8.04
N LEU A 88 -6.14 -8.84 -7.00
CA LEU A 88 -6.91 -8.97 -5.76
C LEU A 88 -8.40 -8.67 -5.99
N GLY A 89 -8.67 -7.67 -6.83
CA GLY A 89 -10.01 -7.21 -7.15
C GLY A 89 -10.62 -6.28 -6.11
N VAL A 90 -11.57 -5.46 -6.56
CA VAL A 90 -12.17 -4.38 -5.76
C VAL A 90 -12.92 -4.91 -4.53
N GLU A 91 -13.71 -5.97 -4.65
CA GLU A 91 -14.48 -6.49 -3.51
C GLU A 91 -13.57 -6.95 -2.37
N SER A 92 -12.56 -7.76 -2.68
CA SER A 92 -11.57 -8.21 -1.69
C SER A 92 -10.78 -7.04 -1.09
N LEU A 93 -10.55 -5.98 -1.87
CA LEU A 93 -9.89 -4.78 -1.38
C LEU A 93 -10.78 -4.01 -0.39
N ARG A 94 -12.08 -3.91 -0.64
CA ARG A 94 -13.06 -3.29 0.28
C ARG A 94 -13.14 -4.03 1.61
N GLU A 95 -13.10 -5.36 1.59
CA GLU A 95 -13.14 -6.18 2.80
C GLU A 95 -11.92 -5.97 3.70
N GLN A 96 -10.76 -5.66 3.11
CA GLN A 96 -9.49 -5.50 3.83
C GLN A 96 -9.15 -4.05 4.18
N CYS A 97 -9.74 -3.08 3.48
CA CYS A 97 -9.44 -1.65 3.58
C CYS A 97 -10.71 -0.85 3.88
N PRO A 98 -11.11 -0.71 5.16
CA PRO A 98 -12.32 0.02 5.54
C PRO A 98 -12.36 1.48 5.08
N HIS A 99 -11.25 2.21 5.11
CA HIS A 99 -11.25 3.60 4.61
C HIS A 99 -11.48 3.66 3.11
N PHE A 100 -10.90 2.72 2.34
CA PHE A 100 -11.20 2.59 0.91
C PHE A 100 -12.67 2.27 0.64
N ASP A 101 -13.26 1.32 1.39
CA ASP A 101 -14.67 0.97 1.24
C ASP A 101 -15.59 2.16 1.53
N ASP A 102 -15.33 2.90 2.60
CA ASP A 102 -16.09 4.10 2.95
C ASP A 102 -15.97 5.19 1.88
N TRP A 103 -14.76 5.41 1.35
CA TRP A 103 -14.53 6.36 0.26
C TRP A 103 -15.28 5.94 -1.03
N LEU A 104 -15.21 4.67 -1.40
CA LEU A 104 -15.88 4.17 -2.60
C LEU A 104 -17.41 4.28 -2.47
N ARG A 105 -17.96 3.95 -1.29
CA ARG A 105 -19.39 4.14 -0.99
C ARG A 105 -19.85 5.59 -1.10
N GLU A 106 -18.98 6.56 -0.86
CA GLU A 106 -19.31 7.98 -1.04
C GLU A 106 -19.41 8.35 -2.54
N LEU A 107 -18.56 7.75 -3.38
CA LEU A 107 -18.55 7.96 -4.83
C LEU A 107 -19.67 7.23 -5.59
N GLU A 108 -20.15 6.11 -5.06
CA GLU A 108 -21.24 5.31 -5.65
C GLU A 108 -22.64 5.94 -5.46
N ARG A 109 -22.72 7.09 -4.79
CA ARG A 109 -23.97 7.86 -4.58
C ARG A 109 -24.34 8.70 -5.79
#